data_AF-A0A953AMP9-F1
#
_entry.id   AF-A0A953AMP9-F1
#
_cell.length_a   1.000
_cell.length_b   1.000
_cell.length_c   1.000
_cell.angle_alpha   90.00
_cell.angle_beta   90.00
_cell.angle_gamma   90.00
#
_symmetry.space_group_name_H-M   'P 1'
#
loop_
_entity.id
_entity.type
_entity.pdbx_description
1 polymer ?
#
loop_
_entity_poly.entity_id
_entity_poly.type
_entity_poly.pdbx_seq_one_letter_code
_entity_poly.pdbx_strand_id
1 'polypeptide(L)'
;MRGTPTEAPLDLTERQRQVIGLIARGCSNEEVGVRLGISPRTVKAHCDVLRQKLGVPRRRQIPAAFRMLTGEDPLSWELAPAHAGAGG
;
A
#
# COMPACT_ATOMS: atom_id res chain seq x y z
N MET A 1 -20.00 12.29 -14.16
CA MET A 1 -19.50 12.89 -12.90
C MET A 1 -18.86 11.81 -12.06
N ARG A 2 -17.73 12.12 -11.41
CA ARG A 2 -16.75 11.16 -10.88
C ARG A 2 -17.32 10.32 -9.73
N GLY A 3 -16.91 9.05 -9.68
CA GLY A 3 -17.31 8.08 -8.67
C GLY A 3 -17.09 8.60 -7.26
N THR A 4 -18.03 8.27 -6.38
CA THR A 4 -17.95 8.42 -4.93
C THR A 4 -16.60 7.90 -4.45
N PRO A 5 -15.66 8.75 -4.00
CA PRO A 5 -14.54 8.23 -3.26
C PRO A 5 -15.13 7.74 -1.94
N THR A 6 -15.16 6.43 -1.76
CA THR A 6 -15.28 5.85 -0.42
C THR A 6 -14.24 6.58 0.42
N GLU A 7 -14.70 7.30 1.45
CA GLU A 7 -13.90 8.17 2.30
C GLU A 7 -12.96 7.29 3.14
N ALA A 8 -11.96 6.69 2.51
CA ALA A 8 -10.81 6.19 3.22
C ALA A 8 -10.14 7.43 3.82
N PRO A 9 -10.04 7.57 5.16
CA PRO A 9 -9.49 8.77 5.81
C PRO A 9 -7.99 8.99 5.56
N LEU A 10 -7.38 8.25 4.64
CA LEU A 10 -5.99 8.30 4.29
C LEU A 10 -5.89 8.51 2.77
N ASP A 11 -5.46 9.71 2.36
CA ASP A 11 -5.05 10.04 0.98
C ASP A 11 -3.87 9.15 0.58
N LEU A 12 -4.14 7.90 0.23
CA LEU A 12 -3.16 6.91 -0.18
C LEU A 12 -3.10 6.88 -1.69
N THR A 13 -1.90 7.05 -2.22
CA THR A 13 -1.67 6.84 -3.64
C THR A 13 -1.84 5.37 -3.99
N GLU A 14 -2.09 5.10 -5.27
CA GLU A 14 -2.24 3.74 -5.76
C GLU A 14 -1.02 2.85 -5.43
N ARG A 15 0.19 3.40 -5.58
CA ARG A 15 1.44 2.74 -5.19
C ARG A 15 1.47 2.41 -3.68
N GLN A 16 0.99 3.32 -2.83
CA GLN A 16 0.92 3.07 -1.39
C GLN A 16 -0.04 1.93 -1.06
N ARG A 17 -1.22 1.88 -1.70
CA ARG A 17 -2.17 0.77 -1.55
C ARG A 17 -1.56 -0.57 -1.96
N GLN A 18 -0.84 -0.60 -3.09
CA GLN A 18 -0.14 -1.81 -3.53
C GLN A 18 0.92 -2.25 -2.51
N VAL A 19 1.70 -1.31 -1.95
CA VAL A 19 2.69 -1.60 -0.90
C VAL A 19 2.00 -2.20 0.34
N ILE A 20 0.88 -1.62 0.80
CA ILE A 20 0.12 -2.15 1.95
C ILE A 20 -0.36 -3.57 1.68
N GLY A 21 -0.96 -3.84 0.51
CA GLY A 21 -1.45 -5.17 0.14
C GLY A 21 -0.34 -6.21 0.09
N LEU A 22 0.84 -5.86 -0.42
CA LEU A 22 1.99 -6.78 -0.44
C LEU A 22 2.57 -7.02 0.96
N ILE A 23 2.62 -6.00 1.82
CA ILE A 23 3.04 -6.16 3.22
C ILE A 23 2.02 -7.03 3.98
N ALA A 24 0.73 -6.88 3.70
CA ALA A 24 -0.34 -7.71 4.26
C ALA A 24 -0.16 -9.19 3.91
N ARG A 25 0.34 -9.49 2.70
CA ARG A 25 0.70 -10.85 2.26
C ARG A 25 1.98 -11.39 2.90
N GLY A 26 2.68 -10.59 3.71
CA GLY A 26 3.93 -10.97 4.34
C GLY A 26 5.19 -10.75 3.47
N CYS A 27 5.06 -10.06 2.33
CA CYS A 27 6.21 -9.81 1.45
C CYS A 27 7.26 -8.90 2.12
N SER A 28 8.52 -9.21 1.84
CA SER A 28 9.69 -8.42 2.24
C SER A 28 9.87 -7.20 1.33
N ASN A 29 10.60 -6.18 1.79
CA ASN A 29 10.84 -4.97 1.00
C ASN A 29 11.45 -5.27 -0.39
N GLU A 30 12.26 -6.32 -0.48
CA GLU A 30 12.84 -6.79 -1.74
C GLU A 30 11.78 -7.37 -2.66
N GLU A 31 10.92 -8.27 -2.17
CA GLU A 31 9.80 -8.84 -2.92
C GLU A 31 8.79 -7.79 -3.36
N VAL A 32 8.50 -6.82 -2.48
CA VAL A 32 7.66 -5.66 -2.79
C VAL A 32 8.30 -4.84 -3.90
N GLY A 33 9.61 -4.61 -3.82
CA GLY A 33 10.37 -3.88 -4.83
C GLY A 33 10.30 -4.56 -6.19
N VAL A 34 10.57 -5.87 -6.22
CA VAL A 34 10.49 -6.70 -7.44
C VAL A 34 9.09 -6.65 -8.05
N ARG A 35 8.03 -6.82 -7.24
CA ARG A 35 6.64 -6.79 -7.74
C ARG A 35 6.20 -5.43 -8.26
N LEU A 36 6.69 -4.34 -7.65
CA LEU A 36 6.33 -2.98 -8.04
C LEU A 36 7.26 -2.37 -9.08
N GLY A 37 8.36 -3.06 -9.43
CA GLY A 37 9.41 -2.54 -10.31
C GLY A 37 10.20 -1.39 -9.70
N ILE A 38 10.35 -1.34 -8.37
CA ILE A 38 11.07 -0.28 -7.64
C ILE A 38 12.14 -0.86 -6.72
N SER A 39 13.16 -0.06 -6.39
CA SER A 39 14.22 -0.52 -5.48
C SER A 39 13.68 -0.74 -4.05
N PRO A 40 14.23 -1.70 -3.28
CA PRO A 40 13.84 -1.93 -1.88
C PRO A 40 14.07 -0.68 -0.99
N ARG A 41 14.99 0.21 -1.38
CA ARG A 41 15.17 1.53 -0.77
C ARG A 41 13.94 2.41 -0.93
N THR A 42 13.36 2.45 -2.12
CA THR A 42 12.12 3.19 -2.44
C THR A 42 10.94 2.60 -1.69
N VAL A 43 10.85 1.26 -1.60
CA VAL A 43 9.85 0.59 -0.75
C VAL A 43 9.98 1.03 0.70
N LYS A 44 11.21 1.09 1.24
CA LYS A 44 11.44 1.57 2.61
C LYS A 44 10.94 3.01 2.80
N ALA A 45 11.17 3.89 1.83
CA ALA A 45 10.65 5.26 1.88
C ALA A 45 9.11 5.28 1.88
N HIS A 46 8.45 4.48 1.04
CA HIS A 46 6.99 4.36 1.07
C HIS A 46 6.47 3.81 2.40
N CYS A 47 7.13 2.77 2.94
CA CYS A 47 6.81 2.23 4.26
C CYS A 47 6.95 3.28 5.36
N ASP A 48 7.95 4.17 5.28
CA ASP A 48 8.14 5.21 6.28
C ASP A 48 7.02 6.26 6.25
N VAL A 49 6.65 6.70 5.05
CA VAL A 49 5.49 7.59 4.86
C VAL A 49 4.20 6.94 5.36
N LEU A 50 4.00 5.65 5.05
CA LEU A 50 2.86 4.87 5.53
C LEU A 50 2.88 4.77 7.06
N ARG A 51 4.03 4.47 7.68
CA ARG A 51 4.17 4.42 9.14
C ARG A 51 3.80 5.76 9.79
N GLN A 52 4.23 6.87 9.21
CA GLN A 52 3.87 8.21 9.69
C GLN A 52 2.37 8.47 9.54
N LYS A 53 1.77 8.17 8.38
CA LYS A 53 0.33 8.36 8.14
C LYS A 53 -0.56 7.50 9.03
N LEU A 54 -0.18 6.24 9.25
CA LEU A 54 -0.94 5.27 10.05
C LEU A 54 -0.56 5.27 11.53
N GLY A 55 0.47 6.04 11.93
CA GLY A 55 0.95 6.10 13.31
C GLY A 55 1.54 4.78 13.83
N VAL A 56 2.05 3.91 12.95
CA VAL A 56 2.54 2.58 13.36
C VAL A 56 4.06 2.49 13.52
N PRO A 57 4.56 1.88 14.62
CA PRO A 57 5.99 1.73 14.84
C PRO A 57 6.61 0.68 13.91
N ARG A 58 5.86 -0.33 13.45
CA ARG A 58 6.39 -1.45 12.64
C ARG A 58 5.68 -1.58 11.30
N ARG A 59 6.44 -1.88 10.24
CA ARG A 59 5.88 -2.09 8.90
C ARG A 59 4.82 -3.19 8.85
N ARG A 60 5.02 -4.28 9.61
CA ARG A 60 4.06 -5.40 9.68
C ARG A 60 2.71 -4.99 10.28
N GLN A 61 2.67 -3.89 11.02
CA GLN A 61 1.43 -3.34 11.58
C GLN A 61 0.72 -2.39 10.61
N ILE A 62 1.37 -1.96 9.51
CA ILE A 62 0.73 -1.11 8.49
C ILE A 62 -0.61 -1.69 8.01
N PRO A 63 -0.69 -2.94 7.52
CA PRO A 63 -1.95 -3.47 7.02
C PRO A 63 -3.00 -3.68 8.12
N ALA A 64 -2.57 -4.03 9.34
CA ALA A 64 -3.47 -4.16 10.48
C ALA A 64 -4.05 -2.79 10.90
N ALA A 65 -3.21 -1.76 11.00
CA ALA A 65 -3.65 -0.41 11.32
C ALA A 65 -4.50 0.21 10.21
N PHE A 66 -4.18 -0.09 8.94
CA PHE A 66 -5.02 0.32 7.82
C PHE A 66 -6.42 -0.25 7.98
N ARG A 67 -6.54 -1.56 8.18
CA ARG A 67 -7.82 -2.23 8.38
C ARG A 67 -8.59 -1.70 9.61
N MET A 68 -7.88 -1.34 10.68
CA MET A 68 -8.50 -0.74 11.87
C MET A 68 -9.00 0.69 11.63
N LEU A 69 -8.30 1.49 10.82
CA LEU A 69 -8.64 2.90 10.56
C LEU A 69 -9.69 3.07 9.46
N THR A 70 -9.67 2.21 8.44
CA THR A 70 -10.55 2.34 7.26
C THR A 70 -11.69 1.32 7.25
N GLY A 71 -11.58 0.23 8.01
CA GLY A 71 -12.50 -0.92 7.90
C GLY A 71 -12.31 -1.74 6.63
N GLU A 72 -11.46 -1.30 5.69
CA GLU A 72 -11.14 -2.03 4.46
C GLU A 72 -10.01 -3.03 4.71
N ASP A 73 -10.17 -4.23 4.17
CA ASP A 73 -9.12 -5.23 4.17
C ASP A 73 -8.25 -5.08 2.92
N PRO A 74 -6.94 -4.79 3.06
CA PRO A 74 -6.06 -4.52 1.93
C PRO A 74 -5.76 -5.76 1.08
N LEU A 75 -6.12 -6.97 1.56
CA LEU A 75 -6.04 -8.20 0.77
C LEU A 75 -7.29 -8.39 -0.09
N SER A 76 -8.39 -7.69 0.21
CA SER A 76 -9.63 -7.68 -0.56
C SER A 76 -9.54 -6.86 -1.83
N TRP A 77 -8.53 -5.98 -1.92
CA TRP A 77 -8.03 -5.54 -3.21
C TRP A 77 -7.34 -6.76 -3.84
N GLU A 78 -8.13 -7.62 -4.50
CA GLU A 78 -7.60 -8.40 -5.61
C GLU A 78 -6.84 -7.38 -6.44
N LEU A 79 -5.51 -7.47 -6.43
CA LEU A 79 -4.67 -6.63 -7.25
C LEU A 79 -5.06 -7.01 -8.68
N ALA A 80 -6.06 -6.31 -9.22
CA ALA A 80 -6.45 -6.37 -10.60
C ALA A 80 -5.15 -6.37 -11.39
N PRO A 81 -4.96 -7.35 -12.29
CA PRO A 81 -3.68 -7.65 -12.89
C PRO A 81 -3.09 -6.35 -13.40
N ALA A 82 -1.92 -6.01 -12.85
CA ALA A 82 -1.11 -4.84 -13.12
C ALA A 82 -1.62 -4.05 -14.34
N HIS A 83 -2.46 -3.04 -14.11
CA HIS A 83 -2.82 -2.14 -15.20
C HIS A 83 -1.54 -1.46 -15.64
N ALA A 84 -1.11 -1.88 -16.83
CA ALA A 84 -0.04 -1.32 -17.60
C ALA A 84 -0.15 0.20 -17.67
N GLY A 85 0.99 0.87 -17.61
CA GLY A 85 1.14 2.25 -18.06
C GLY A 85 1.32 3.27 -16.94
N ALA A 86 2.58 3.65 -16.72
CA ALA A 86 2.99 5.04 -16.58
C ALA A 86 4.53 5.08 -16.50
N GLY A 87 5.14 4.88 -17.66
CA GLY A 87 6.53 5.23 -17.95
C GLY A 87 6.54 5.77 -19.36
N GLY A 88 6.13 7.04 -19.50
CA GLY A 88 6.44 7.85 -20.68
C GLY A 88 7.80 8.51 -20.52
#